data_AF-A0A8C4L7W7-F1
#
_entry.id   AF-A0A8C4L7W7-F1
#
_cell.length_a   1.000
_cell.length_b   1.000
_cell.length_c   1.000
_cell.angle_alpha   90.00
_cell.angle_beta   90.00
_cell.angle_gamma   90.00
#
_symmetry.space_group_name_H-M   'P 1'
#
loop_
_entity.id
_entity.type
_entity.pdbx_description
1 polymer ?
#
loop_
_entity_poly.entity_id
_entity_poly.type
_entity_poly.pdbx_seq_one_letter_code
_entity_poly.pdbx_strand_id
1 'polypeptide(L)'
;LSGGASGGRARSGARMERQAPGEVRMSRAVGPAHANARGELGAAQLLRWIDAAACLAAEKHAGVSCVTASVDDIQFEETARVGQVITIKAKVTRAFSTSMEISIKVVVQDVFTGVEKLVSVAFSTFVAKPAGKEKIHLKPVTLLTEQDHVQHNLASERRKVRLQHEDTFKNLMKESNPIWREEDGTVSTRGTSVQSIELVLPPHANHHGNTFGGQIMAWMETVATISASRLCRAHPLLKSVDMFKFRGPSTVGDRLVFNAIVNNTFQTCLEVGVRVEAFDCQEWSEGRGRHINSAFLIYNAVNDKEEVVTFPRIKPMSKVSYKHVSFSNQTAYSRGRCGYRALPRISPHTSNNFPLSHGNVEALKKLAAKSGWEVISAAEKIKIYTLEEHDILSIWVEKHVERPAHLVYHLLSDFTKRPLWDPHCTSCEVIERVSEDNQIYYITCPVVNGDKPKDFVVLVSRRRPLEDCKTFSVAAKSVILPSVPPSPQYMRSEIRCAGFLICAIDNSSCTVSYFNQISASISSYFAGNLGGWSTSIEETAASCIRFLENTVDDG
;
A
#
# COMPACT_ATOMS: atom_id res chain seq x y z
N LEU A 1 44.05 4.09 72.00
CA LEU A 1 44.02 2.94 71.07
C LEU A 1 42.72 3.05 70.27
N SER A 2 42.69 3.93 69.26
CA SER A 2 43.01 3.67 67.85
C SER A 2 41.88 2.96 67.08
N GLY A 3 41.10 3.76 66.35
CA GLY A 3 40.74 3.56 64.94
C GLY A 3 39.89 2.36 64.53
N GLY A 4 38.76 2.65 63.87
CA GLY A 4 38.03 1.66 63.07
C GLY A 4 36.82 2.26 62.36
N ALA A 5 37.04 2.88 61.20
CA ALA A 5 35.98 3.34 60.30
C ALA A 5 35.23 2.16 59.68
N SER A 6 33.89 2.23 59.61
CA SER A 6 33.09 1.39 58.72
C SER A 6 32.18 2.27 57.87
N GLY A 7 32.61 2.49 56.63
CA GLY A 7 31.85 3.21 55.61
C GLY A 7 30.56 2.48 55.25
N GLY A 8 29.44 3.17 55.40
CA GLY A 8 28.16 2.77 54.82
C GLY A 8 28.23 2.90 53.30
N ARG A 9 28.49 1.78 52.61
CA ARG A 9 28.24 1.66 51.16
C ARG A 9 26.73 1.82 50.94
N ALA A 10 26.33 3.00 50.48
CA ALA A 10 25.03 3.20 49.85
C ALA A 10 24.96 2.28 48.62
N ARG A 11 24.25 1.15 48.74
CA ARG A 11 23.82 0.38 47.58
C ARG A 11 22.84 1.27 46.82
N SER A 12 23.30 1.85 45.71
CA SER A 12 22.43 2.44 44.69
C SER A 12 21.55 1.32 44.13
N GLY A 13 20.40 1.10 44.75
CA GLY A 13 19.34 0.28 44.18
C GLY A 13 18.94 0.93 42.86
N ALA A 14 19.30 0.31 41.75
CA ALA A 14 18.74 0.65 40.45
C ALA A 14 17.22 0.58 40.60
N ARG A 15 16.57 1.75 40.60
CA ARG A 15 15.13 1.88 40.64
C ARG A 15 14.63 1.23 39.36
N MET A 16 14.13 -0.01 39.45
CA MET A 16 13.41 -0.66 38.36
C MET A 16 12.33 0.32 37.91
N GLU A 17 12.44 0.87 36.70
CA GLU A 17 11.36 1.62 36.09
C GLU A 17 10.10 0.76 36.15
N ARG A 18 9.09 1.22 36.89
CA ARG A 18 7.79 0.55 36.90
C ARG A 18 7.27 0.62 35.47
N GLN A 19 7.18 -0.53 34.80
CA GLN A 19 6.56 -0.63 33.48
C GLN A 19 5.18 0.02 33.51
N ALA A 20 4.88 0.81 32.49
CA ALA A 20 3.59 1.48 32.39
C ALA A 20 2.43 0.45 32.44
N PRO A 21 1.31 0.77 33.09
CA PRO A 21 0.14 -0.11 33.08
C PRO A 21 -0.29 -0.39 31.63
N GLY A 22 -0.53 -1.66 31.29
CA GLY A 22 -0.89 -2.09 29.93
C GLY A 22 0.29 -2.35 28.97
N GLU A 23 1.54 -2.34 29.45
CA GLU A 23 2.71 -2.75 28.67
C GLU A 23 3.17 -4.17 29.01
N VAL A 24 3.56 -4.93 27.99
CA VAL A 24 4.16 -6.27 28.08
C VAL A 24 5.41 -6.31 27.20
N ARG A 25 6.48 -6.88 27.74
CA ARG A 25 7.71 -7.18 27.00
C ARG A 25 7.94 -8.69 27.01
N MET A 26 8.04 -9.28 25.82
CA MET A 26 8.40 -10.68 25.63
C MET A 26 9.74 -10.77 24.91
N SER A 27 10.68 -11.55 25.45
CA SER A 27 11.95 -11.84 24.79
C SER A 27 12.10 -13.35 24.57
N ARG A 28 12.49 -13.74 23.36
CA ARG A 28 12.68 -15.14 22.97
C ARG A 28 13.97 -15.29 22.18
N ALA A 29 14.80 -16.26 22.56
CA ALA A 29 15.89 -16.71 21.72
C ALA A 29 15.34 -17.53 20.54
N VAL A 30 15.84 -17.28 19.34
CA VAL A 30 15.50 -18.06 18.16
C VAL A 30 16.32 -19.35 18.18
N GLY A 31 15.66 -20.47 18.52
CA GLY A 31 16.25 -21.79 18.46
C GLY A 31 15.95 -22.50 17.13
N PRO A 32 16.61 -23.64 16.84
CA PRO A 32 16.38 -24.41 15.63
C PRO A 32 14.91 -24.82 15.42
N ALA A 33 14.18 -25.13 16.49
CA ALA A 33 12.76 -25.48 16.43
C ALA A 33 11.84 -24.33 15.95
N HIS A 34 12.35 -23.10 15.91
CA HIS A 34 11.61 -21.91 15.46
C HIS A 34 11.95 -21.52 14.01
N ALA A 35 12.93 -22.18 13.40
CA ALA A 35 13.53 -21.75 12.15
C ALA A 35 13.04 -22.58 10.95
N ASN A 36 13.10 -21.96 9.77
CA ASN A 36 12.92 -22.60 8.48
C ASN A 36 14.21 -23.36 8.06
N ALA A 37 14.18 -23.99 6.89
CA ALA A 37 15.30 -24.76 6.36
C ALA A 37 16.60 -23.95 6.15
N ARG A 38 16.52 -22.61 6.12
CA ARG A 38 17.68 -21.70 6.00
C ARG A 38 18.21 -21.19 7.35
N GLY A 39 17.65 -21.67 8.47
CA GLY A 39 18.00 -21.19 9.80
C GLY A 39 17.46 -19.79 10.11
N GLU A 40 16.46 -19.32 9.36
CA GLU A 40 15.76 -18.06 9.60
C GLU A 40 14.48 -18.32 10.40
N LEU A 41 14.11 -17.41 11.31
CA LEU A 41 12.87 -17.48 12.09
C LEU A 41 11.67 -17.59 11.16
N GLY A 42 10.88 -18.65 11.32
CA GLY A 42 9.65 -18.83 10.56
C GLY A 42 8.64 -17.72 10.84
N ALA A 43 8.05 -17.15 9.78
CA ALA A 43 7.11 -16.05 9.92
C ALA A 43 5.84 -16.45 10.70
N ALA A 44 5.35 -17.68 10.54
CA ALA A 44 4.29 -18.26 11.38
C ALA A 44 4.61 -18.16 12.87
N GLN A 45 5.85 -18.50 13.26
CA GLN A 45 6.28 -18.46 14.66
C GLN A 45 6.29 -17.02 15.20
N LEU A 46 6.76 -16.07 14.39
CA LEU A 46 6.81 -14.67 14.77
C LEU A 46 5.40 -14.08 14.94
N LEU A 47 4.49 -14.34 14.00
CA LEU A 47 3.08 -13.92 14.10
C LEU A 47 2.40 -14.45 15.36
N ARG A 48 2.68 -15.71 15.71
CA ARG A 48 2.18 -16.31 16.95
C ARG A 48 2.71 -15.62 18.21
N TRP A 49 3.99 -15.25 18.25
CA TRP A 49 4.57 -14.52 19.38
C TRP A 49 4.07 -13.06 19.47
N ILE A 50 3.89 -12.40 18.32
CA ILE A 50 3.30 -11.05 18.23
C ILE A 50 1.91 -11.04 18.87
N ASP A 51 1.05 -11.96 18.46
CA ASP A 51 -0.32 -12.06 19.00
C ASP A 51 -0.33 -12.43 20.48
N ALA A 52 0.53 -13.36 20.91
CA ALA A 52 0.63 -13.74 22.33
C ALA A 52 1.05 -12.55 23.21
N ALA A 53 2.04 -11.77 22.80
CA ALA A 53 2.45 -10.57 23.54
C ALA A 53 1.35 -9.50 23.56
N ALA A 54 0.64 -9.31 22.45
CA ALA A 54 -0.46 -8.36 22.35
C ALA A 54 -1.68 -8.78 23.19
N CYS A 55 -2.01 -10.07 23.18
CA CYS A 55 -3.08 -10.64 24.00
C CYS A 55 -2.79 -10.43 25.49
N LEU A 56 -1.56 -10.72 25.94
CA LEU A 56 -1.16 -10.47 27.34
C LEU A 56 -1.26 -8.99 27.73
N ALA A 57 -0.89 -8.07 26.82
CA ALA A 57 -1.06 -6.64 27.08
C ALA A 57 -2.54 -6.25 27.21
N ALA A 58 -3.40 -6.81 26.35
CA ALA A 58 -4.84 -6.61 26.41
C ALA A 58 -5.46 -7.17 27.70
N GLU A 59 -5.13 -8.41 28.06
CA GLU A 59 -5.61 -9.06 29.29
C GLU A 59 -5.13 -8.33 30.55
N LYS A 60 -3.89 -7.83 30.56
CA LYS A 60 -3.35 -7.01 31.67
C LYS A 60 -4.12 -5.70 31.86
N HIS A 61 -4.65 -5.12 30.78
CA HIS A 61 -5.47 -3.90 30.86
C HIS A 61 -6.95 -4.21 31.18
N ALA A 62 -7.50 -5.28 30.60
CA ALA A 62 -8.90 -5.65 30.74
C ALA A 62 -9.22 -6.34 32.08
N GLY A 63 -8.27 -7.10 32.63
CA GLY A 63 -8.48 -7.97 33.79
C GLY A 63 -9.32 -9.22 33.48
N VAL A 64 -9.58 -9.52 32.20
CA VAL A 64 -10.33 -10.69 31.71
C VAL A 64 -9.70 -11.21 30.43
N SER A 65 -10.09 -12.41 30.00
CA SER A 65 -9.63 -12.97 28.72
C SER A 65 -9.96 -12.07 27.54
N CYS A 66 -9.04 -12.01 26.59
CA CYS A 66 -9.18 -11.24 25.37
C CYS A 66 -8.97 -12.12 24.14
N VAL A 67 -9.63 -11.76 23.05
CA VAL A 67 -9.49 -12.47 21.76
C VAL A 67 -9.15 -11.47 20.65
N THR A 68 -8.36 -11.91 19.68
CA THR A 68 -7.94 -11.11 18.54
C THR A 68 -9.14 -10.85 17.63
N ALA A 69 -9.46 -9.58 17.38
CA ALA A 69 -10.57 -9.17 16.53
C ALA A 69 -10.10 -8.77 15.13
N SER A 70 -8.98 -8.05 15.05
CA SER A 70 -8.36 -7.69 13.77
C SER A 70 -6.87 -7.46 13.95
N VAL A 71 -6.17 -7.56 12.83
CA VAL A 71 -4.74 -7.27 12.71
C VAL A 71 -4.59 -6.29 11.56
N ASP A 72 -3.84 -5.21 11.79
CA ASP A 72 -3.54 -4.21 10.76
C ASP A 72 -2.48 -4.73 9.80
N ASP A 73 -2.09 -3.91 8.82
CA ASP A 73 -0.96 -4.24 7.97
C ASP A 73 0.31 -4.48 8.81
N ILE A 74 0.93 -5.65 8.60
CA ILE A 74 2.21 -6.02 9.21
C ILE A 74 3.23 -6.08 8.08
N GLN A 75 4.31 -5.31 8.20
CA GLN A 75 5.47 -5.39 7.30
C GLN A 75 6.68 -5.91 8.07
N PHE A 76 7.47 -6.75 7.41
CA PHE A 76 8.70 -7.32 7.94
C PHE A 76 9.89 -6.70 7.21
N GLU A 77 10.65 -5.86 7.92
CA GLU A 77 11.83 -5.16 7.39
C GLU A 77 13.08 -6.03 7.42
N GLU A 78 13.15 -6.96 8.38
CA GLU A 78 14.32 -7.79 8.64
C GLU A 78 13.86 -9.21 9.01
N THR A 79 14.69 -10.20 8.71
CA THR A 79 14.45 -11.60 9.09
C THR A 79 15.46 -12.03 10.16
N ALA A 80 14.95 -12.49 11.31
CA ALA A 80 15.80 -12.99 12.39
C ALA A 80 16.33 -14.39 12.08
N ARG A 81 17.50 -14.74 12.62
CA ARG A 81 18.15 -16.04 12.45
C ARG A 81 18.34 -16.78 13.78
N VAL A 82 18.57 -18.09 13.69
CA VAL A 82 18.92 -18.92 14.86
C VAL A 82 20.11 -18.31 15.61
N GLY A 83 20.00 -18.25 16.94
CA GLY A 83 21.00 -17.65 17.83
C GLY A 83 20.73 -16.17 18.16
N GLN A 84 19.87 -15.48 17.40
CA GLN A 84 19.47 -14.11 17.71
C GLN A 84 18.31 -14.07 18.71
N VAL A 85 18.08 -12.91 19.32
CA VAL A 85 17.00 -12.69 20.29
C VAL A 85 15.95 -11.74 19.71
N ILE A 86 14.70 -12.20 19.66
CA ILE A 86 13.55 -11.35 19.36
C ILE A 86 13.03 -10.73 20.66
N THR A 87 12.83 -9.42 20.65
CA THR A 87 12.11 -8.69 21.70
C THR A 87 10.85 -8.04 21.12
N ILE A 88 9.71 -8.40 21.67
CA ILE A 88 8.39 -7.86 21.32
C ILE A 88 7.91 -7.01 22.48
N LYS A 89 7.66 -5.72 22.19
CA LYS A 89 7.02 -4.79 23.12
C LYS A 89 5.60 -4.54 22.64
N ALA A 90 4.62 -4.87 23.47
CA ALA A 90 3.21 -4.65 23.22
C ALA A 90 2.64 -3.67 24.25
N LYS A 91 1.93 -2.64 23.79
CA LYS A 91 1.34 -1.61 24.64
C LYS A 91 -0.06 -1.26 24.17
N VAL A 92 -1.03 -1.25 25.08
CA VAL A 92 -2.37 -0.74 24.81
C VAL A 92 -2.30 0.76 24.54
N THR A 93 -2.62 1.18 23.32
CA THR A 93 -2.62 2.59 22.91
C THR A 93 -3.94 3.27 23.25
N ARG A 94 -5.05 2.53 23.12
CA ARG A 94 -6.38 3.02 23.43
C ARG A 94 -7.35 1.90 23.76
N ALA A 95 -8.11 2.09 24.83
CA ALA A 95 -9.29 1.29 25.15
C ALA A 95 -10.55 2.04 24.68
N PHE A 96 -11.47 1.30 24.06
CA PHE A 96 -12.79 1.77 23.67
C PHE A 96 -13.85 1.18 24.63
N SER A 97 -15.02 0.78 24.15
CA SER A 97 -16.04 0.16 25.00
C SER A 97 -15.65 -1.27 25.41
N THR A 98 -15.57 -2.16 24.44
CA THR A 98 -15.24 -3.59 24.61
C THR A 98 -13.97 -4.00 23.87
N SER A 99 -13.45 -3.13 23.00
CA SER A 99 -12.25 -3.35 22.23
C SER A 99 -11.12 -2.42 22.65
N MET A 100 -9.89 -2.81 22.36
CA MET A 100 -8.71 -2.00 22.57
C MET A 100 -7.72 -2.19 21.43
N GLU A 101 -7.01 -1.12 21.09
CA GLU A 101 -5.88 -1.15 20.15
C GLU A 101 -4.58 -1.37 20.92
N ILE A 102 -3.76 -2.28 20.40
CA ILE A 102 -2.44 -2.62 20.92
C ILE A 102 -1.43 -2.25 19.84
N SER A 103 -0.46 -1.41 20.19
CA SER A 103 0.74 -1.19 19.39
C SER A 103 1.78 -2.26 19.72
N ILE A 104 2.47 -2.75 18.70
CA ILE A 104 3.45 -3.81 18.81
C ILE A 104 4.72 -3.37 18.08
N LYS A 105 5.85 -3.46 18.77
CA LYS A 105 7.18 -3.22 18.20
C LYS A 105 8.04 -4.46 18.37
N VAL A 106 8.55 -4.98 17.27
CA VAL A 106 9.42 -6.16 17.22
C VAL A 106 10.82 -5.70 16.85
N VAL A 107 11.79 -6.06 17.68
CA VAL A 107 13.22 -5.86 17.40
C VAL A 107 13.95 -7.18 17.48
N VAL A 108 14.96 -7.34 16.63
CA VAL A 108 15.92 -8.46 16.69
C VAL A 108 17.25 -7.92 17.19
N GLN A 109 17.88 -8.66 18.09
CA GLN A 109 19.21 -8.38 18.59
C GLN A 109 20.14 -9.53 18.29
N ASP A 110 21.30 -9.20 17.70
CA ASP A 110 22.42 -10.12 17.61
C ASP A 110 23.19 -10.13 18.94
N VAL A 111 23.29 -11.30 19.58
CA VAL A 111 23.84 -11.43 20.93
C VAL A 111 25.36 -11.28 21.00
N PHE A 112 26.06 -11.47 19.87
CA PHE A 112 27.52 -11.39 19.83
C PHE A 112 28.00 -9.97 19.53
N THR A 113 27.34 -9.30 18.58
CA THR A 113 27.67 -7.94 18.17
C THR A 113 26.94 -6.87 18.99
N GLY A 114 25.85 -7.24 19.66
CA GLY A 114 24.97 -6.34 20.39
C GLY A 114 24.07 -5.47 19.50
N VAL A 115 24.18 -5.60 18.18
CA VAL A 115 23.42 -4.78 17.21
C VAL A 115 21.93 -5.13 17.28
N GLU A 116 21.10 -4.08 17.42
CA GLU A 116 19.64 -4.18 17.37
C GLU A 116 19.10 -3.65 16.04
N LYS A 117 18.14 -4.35 15.47
CA LYS A 117 17.41 -3.93 14.26
C LYS A 117 15.90 -3.99 14.48
N LEU A 118 15.18 -3.09 13.81
CA LEU A 118 13.73 -3.11 13.76
C LEU A 118 13.28 -4.22 12.80
N VAL A 119 12.42 -5.12 13.26
CA VAL A 119 11.81 -6.17 12.43
C VAL A 119 10.44 -5.72 11.93
N SER A 120 9.60 -5.19 12.82
CA SER A 120 8.24 -4.80 12.48
C SER A 120 7.65 -3.83 13.50
N VAL A 121 6.77 -2.94 13.04
CA VAL A 121 5.81 -2.19 13.85
C VAL A 121 4.43 -2.55 13.35
N ALA A 122 3.56 -3.00 14.26
CA ALA A 122 2.23 -3.49 13.93
C ALA A 122 1.20 -2.98 14.93
N PHE A 123 -0.07 -3.04 14.53
CA PHE A 123 -1.21 -2.78 15.40
C PHE A 123 -2.18 -3.95 15.34
N SER A 124 -2.75 -4.28 16.49
CA SER A 124 -3.80 -5.29 16.57
C SER A 124 -4.92 -4.80 17.47
N THR A 125 -6.15 -5.23 17.16
CA THR A 125 -7.32 -4.93 17.98
C THR A 125 -7.78 -6.19 18.69
N PHE A 126 -7.89 -6.10 20.01
CA PHE A 126 -8.43 -7.17 20.85
C PHE A 126 -9.80 -6.78 21.40
N VAL A 127 -10.65 -7.78 21.64
CA VAL A 127 -11.95 -7.63 22.29
C VAL A 127 -11.94 -8.43 23.58
N ALA A 128 -12.35 -7.78 24.67
CA ALA A 128 -12.48 -8.44 25.95
C ALA A 128 -13.70 -9.36 25.97
N LYS A 129 -13.50 -10.56 26.51
CA LYS A 129 -14.48 -11.65 26.63
C LYS A 129 -14.59 -12.05 28.10
N PRO A 130 -15.41 -11.34 28.90
CA PRO A 130 -15.66 -11.73 30.28
C PRO A 130 -16.34 -13.10 30.33
N ALA A 131 -16.11 -13.84 31.42
CA ALA A 131 -16.83 -15.09 31.66
C ALA A 131 -18.33 -14.78 31.89
N GLY A 132 -19.22 -15.40 31.11
CA GLY A 132 -20.67 -15.21 31.21
C GLY A 132 -21.25 -14.13 30.30
N LYS A 133 -22.40 -13.54 30.70
CA LYS A 133 -23.17 -12.57 29.89
C LYS A 133 -22.93 -11.10 30.28
N GLU A 134 -22.02 -10.83 31.21
CA GLU A 134 -21.80 -9.48 31.72
C GLU A 134 -21.16 -8.57 30.65
N LYS A 135 -21.63 -7.32 30.59
CA LYS A 135 -21.03 -6.30 29.72
C LYS A 135 -19.79 -5.73 30.40
N ILE A 136 -18.62 -5.90 29.80
CA ILE A 136 -17.39 -5.27 30.27
C ILE A 136 -17.29 -3.82 29.79
N HIS A 137 -16.83 -2.94 30.69
CA HIS A 137 -16.43 -1.57 30.38
C HIS A 137 -14.94 -1.42 30.65
N LEU A 138 -14.17 -1.19 29.60
CA LEU A 138 -12.73 -1.05 29.72
C LEU A 138 -12.36 0.30 30.34
N LYS A 139 -11.40 0.29 31.27
CA LYS A 139 -10.85 1.51 31.86
C LYS A 139 -10.13 2.32 30.78
N PRO A 140 -10.21 3.66 30.78
CA PRO A 140 -9.37 4.49 29.91
C PRO A 140 -7.88 4.21 30.13
N VAL A 141 -7.10 4.29 29.05
CA VAL A 141 -5.64 4.14 29.13
C VAL A 141 -5.04 5.38 29.77
N THR A 142 -4.13 5.20 30.73
CA THR A 142 -3.39 6.30 31.33
C THR A 142 -2.37 6.86 30.34
N LEU A 143 -2.48 8.14 30.00
CA LEU A 143 -1.57 8.83 29.09
C LEU A 143 -0.55 9.62 29.92
N LEU A 144 0.74 9.30 29.79
CA LEU A 144 1.80 9.91 30.60
C LEU A 144 2.72 10.80 29.77
N THR A 145 2.96 10.41 28.52
CA THR A 145 3.88 11.10 27.61
C THR A 145 3.15 11.74 26.43
N GLU A 146 3.76 12.74 25.79
CA GLU A 146 3.22 13.32 24.55
C GLU A 146 2.98 12.26 23.47
N GLN A 147 3.90 11.28 23.38
CA GLN A 147 3.75 10.16 22.46
C GLN A 147 2.51 9.31 22.77
N ASP A 148 2.15 9.13 24.04
CA ASP A 148 0.91 8.44 24.43
C ASP A 148 -0.33 9.20 23.94
N HIS A 149 -0.35 10.53 24.10
CA HIS A 149 -1.44 11.37 23.61
C HIS A 149 -1.58 11.28 22.09
N VAL A 150 -0.47 11.36 21.35
CA VAL A 150 -0.45 11.22 19.90
C VAL A 150 -0.95 9.84 19.48
N GLN A 151 -0.43 8.75 20.08
CA GLN A 151 -0.85 7.40 19.74
C GLN A 151 -2.32 7.13 20.07
N HIS A 152 -2.81 7.66 21.18
CA HIS A 152 -4.22 7.57 21.56
C HIS A 152 -5.15 8.27 20.55
N ASN A 153 -4.73 9.42 20.01
CA ASN A 153 -5.49 10.14 18.99
C ASN A 153 -5.44 9.41 17.64
N LEU A 154 -4.26 8.96 17.22
CA LEU A 154 -4.09 8.18 15.98
C LEU A 154 -4.87 6.87 16.00
N ALA A 155 -5.08 6.26 17.18
CA ALA A 155 -5.90 5.06 17.33
C ALA A 155 -7.35 5.26 16.85
N SER A 156 -7.91 6.47 16.99
CA SER A 156 -9.23 6.80 16.42
C SER A 156 -9.22 6.74 14.89
N GLU A 157 -8.22 7.35 14.27
CA GLU A 157 -8.11 7.41 12.81
C GLU A 157 -7.84 6.02 12.23
N ARG A 158 -6.92 5.25 12.82
CA ARG A 158 -6.69 3.85 12.44
C ARG A 158 -7.95 3.01 12.58
N ARG A 159 -8.75 3.23 13.63
CA ARG A 159 -10.04 2.54 13.78
C ARG A 159 -11.02 2.88 12.66
N LYS A 160 -11.08 4.12 12.18
CA LYS A 160 -11.92 4.48 11.02
C LYS A 160 -11.49 3.70 9.78
N VAL A 161 -10.18 3.64 9.50
CA VAL A 161 -9.62 2.88 8.39
C VAL A 161 -10.01 1.40 8.47
N ARG A 162 -9.88 0.75 9.64
CA ARG A 162 -10.29 -0.65 9.85
C ARG A 162 -11.76 -0.90 9.52
N LEU A 163 -12.64 0.01 9.95
CA LEU A 163 -14.08 -0.13 9.73
C LEU A 163 -14.45 0.10 8.26
N GLN A 164 -13.81 1.08 7.62
CA GLN A 164 -14.04 1.40 6.21
C GLN A 164 -13.46 0.34 5.27
N HIS A 165 -12.38 -0.34 5.65
CA HIS A 165 -11.69 -1.31 4.80
C HIS A 165 -12.59 -2.43 4.27
N GLU A 166 -13.54 -2.93 5.08
CA GLU A 166 -14.46 -3.96 4.62
C GLU A 166 -15.43 -3.43 3.54
N ASP A 167 -15.90 -2.19 3.69
CA ASP A 167 -16.78 -1.54 2.73
C ASP A 167 -16.02 -1.17 1.45
N THR A 168 -14.80 -0.63 1.59
CA THR A 168 -13.89 -0.39 0.47
C THR A 168 -13.65 -1.68 -0.30
N PHE A 169 -13.29 -2.78 0.39
CA PHE A 169 -13.11 -4.09 -0.25
C PHE A 169 -14.37 -4.53 -1.00
N LYS A 170 -15.55 -4.47 -0.36
CA LYS A 170 -16.82 -4.88 -0.99
C LYS A 170 -17.19 -4.04 -2.20
N ASN A 171 -16.99 -2.73 -2.14
CA ASN A 171 -17.31 -1.81 -3.24
C ASN A 171 -16.40 -2.08 -4.44
N LEU A 172 -15.10 -2.25 -4.20
CA LEU A 172 -14.15 -2.64 -5.24
C LEU A 172 -14.51 -3.99 -5.89
N MET A 173 -14.93 -4.96 -5.08
CA MET A 173 -15.40 -6.26 -5.58
C MET A 173 -16.72 -6.19 -6.37
N LYS A 174 -17.51 -5.11 -6.25
CA LYS A 174 -18.76 -4.90 -7.00
C LYS A 174 -18.52 -4.22 -8.34
N GLU A 175 -17.60 -3.26 -8.42
CA GLU A 175 -17.31 -2.46 -9.62
C GLU A 175 -16.50 -3.22 -10.70
N SER A 176 -15.91 -4.36 -10.35
CA SER A 176 -15.15 -5.22 -11.26
C SER A 176 -16.02 -5.98 -12.30
N ASN A 177 -15.95 -5.59 -13.58
CA ASN A 177 -16.35 -6.43 -14.71
C ASN A 177 -15.10 -6.99 -15.41
N PRO A 178 -14.96 -8.32 -15.56
CA PRO A 178 -13.74 -8.90 -16.12
C PRO A 178 -13.64 -8.67 -17.63
N ILE A 179 -12.61 -7.95 -18.07
CA ILE A 179 -12.17 -7.94 -19.47
C ILE A 179 -11.06 -8.98 -19.59
N TRP A 180 -11.33 -10.05 -20.35
CA TRP A 180 -10.37 -11.11 -20.64
C TRP A 180 -9.53 -10.70 -21.84
N ARG A 181 -8.21 -10.57 -21.67
CA ARG A 181 -7.25 -10.50 -22.77
C ARG A 181 -6.28 -11.67 -22.68
N GLU A 182 -5.98 -12.27 -23.82
CA GLU A 182 -4.96 -13.32 -23.91
C GLU A 182 -3.59 -12.64 -24.02
N GLU A 183 -2.73 -12.87 -23.03
CA GLU A 183 -1.32 -12.49 -23.05
C GLU A 183 -0.45 -13.75 -23.08
N ASP A 184 0.53 -13.76 -23.98
CA ASP A 184 1.54 -14.81 -24.08
C ASP A 184 2.51 -14.76 -22.88
N GLY A 185 2.89 -15.94 -22.36
CA GLY A 185 3.82 -16.07 -21.23
C GLY A 185 3.18 -16.07 -19.84
N THR A 186 1.86 -16.15 -19.73
CA THR A 186 1.14 -16.19 -18.44
C THR A 186 1.02 -17.61 -17.86
N VAL A 187 1.14 -17.73 -16.53
CA VAL A 187 1.08 -19.02 -15.80
C VAL A 187 -0.25 -19.17 -15.05
N SER A 188 -0.81 -20.39 -15.05
CA SER A 188 -2.04 -20.69 -14.32
C SER A 188 -1.80 -20.85 -12.82
N THR A 189 -2.70 -20.29 -11.99
CA THR A 189 -2.65 -20.43 -10.53
C THR A 189 -3.12 -21.80 -10.01
N ARG A 190 -3.71 -22.66 -10.86
CA ARG A 190 -4.31 -23.93 -10.41
C ARG A 190 -3.29 -24.83 -9.70
N GLY A 191 -2.06 -24.90 -10.20
CA GLY A 191 -0.99 -25.69 -9.58
C GLY A 191 -0.56 -25.19 -8.20
N THR A 192 -0.91 -23.96 -7.83
CA THR A 192 -0.51 -23.32 -6.57
C THR A 192 -1.51 -23.52 -5.44
N SER A 193 -2.70 -24.07 -5.70
CA SER A 193 -3.73 -24.20 -4.66
C SER A 193 -3.36 -25.24 -3.60
N VAL A 194 -3.35 -24.84 -2.33
CA VAL A 194 -3.04 -25.69 -1.19
C VAL A 194 -4.25 -25.72 -0.27
N GLN A 195 -4.61 -26.92 0.19
CA GLN A 195 -5.57 -27.11 1.26
C GLN A 195 -4.87 -27.81 2.42
N SER A 196 -5.06 -27.30 3.64
CA SER A 196 -4.67 -27.98 4.87
C SER A 196 -5.82 -27.96 5.86
N ILE A 197 -5.82 -28.92 6.78
CA ILE A 197 -6.80 -29.03 7.85
C ILE A 197 -6.08 -29.21 9.18
N GLU A 198 -6.47 -28.40 10.17
CA GLU A 198 -5.89 -28.45 11.52
C GLU A 198 -7.00 -28.64 12.54
N LEU A 199 -6.78 -29.54 13.50
CA LEU A 199 -7.68 -29.72 14.63
C LEU A 199 -7.29 -28.75 15.74
N VAL A 200 -8.26 -27.98 16.24
CA VAL A 200 -8.04 -27.11 17.39
C VAL A 200 -7.99 -27.95 18.66
N LEU A 201 -6.81 -28.00 19.27
CA LEU A 201 -6.52 -28.71 20.50
C LEU A 201 -6.42 -27.73 21.67
N PRO A 202 -6.46 -28.20 22.93
CA PRO A 202 -6.31 -27.34 24.11
C PRO A 202 -5.14 -26.33 24.09
N PRO A 203 -3.91 -26.66 23.64
CA PRO A 203 -2.82 -25.67 23.59
C PRO A 203 -3.02 -24.57 22.55
N HIS A 204 -3.98 -24.73 21.63
CA HIS A 204 -4.28 -23.77 20.56
C HIS A 204 -5.29 -22.71 21.01
N ALA A 205 -5.83 -22.83 22.22
CA ALA A 205 -6.89 -21.98 22.74
C ALA A 205 -6.56 -21.45 24.14
N ASN A 206 -7.22 -20.35 24.52
CA ASN A 206 -7.18 -19.86 25.88
C ASN A 206 -7.95 -20.80 26.84
N HIS A 207 -7.87 -20.52 28.14
CA HIS A 207 -8.52 -21.33 29.17
C HIS A 207 -10.07 -21.33 29.11
N HIS A 208 -10.67 -20.44 28.30
CA HIS A 208 -12.10 -20.44 27.99
C HIS A 208 -12.43 -21.24 26.72
N GLY A 209 -11.44 -21.91 26.13
CA GLY A 209 -11.60 -22.72 24.92
C GLY A 209 -11.64 -21.93 23.62
N ASN A 210 -11.37 -20.62 23.60
CA ASN A 210 -11.32 -19.82 22.37
C ASN A 210 -9.93 -19.91 21.73
N THR A 211 -9.88 -20.25 20.44
CA THR A 211 -8.64 -20.36 19.66
C THR A 211 -7.88 -19.03 19.62
N PHE A 212 -6.56 -19.07 19.82
CA PHE A 212 -5.71 -17.89 19.70
C PHE A 212 -5.61 -17.43 18.24
N GLY A 213 -5.80 -16.13 17.99
CA GLY A 213 -5.64 -15.55 16.66
C GLY A 213 -4.25 -15.78 16.08
N GLY A 214 -3.22 -15.72 16.94
CA GLY A 214 -1.83 -16.03 16.59
C GLY A 214 -1.60 -17.44 16.09
N GLN A 215 -2.35 -18.41 16.62
CA GLN A 215 -2.25 -19.80 16.16
C GLN A 215 -2.89 -19.97 14.78
N ILE A 216 -4.02 -19.31 14.53
CA ILE A 216 -4.65 -19.28 13.19
C ILE A 216 -3.72 -18.61 12.18
N MET A 217 -3.11 -17.46 12.52
CA MET A 217 -2.14 -16.77 11.66
C MET A 217 -0.91 -17.64 11.33
N ALA A 218 -0.39 -18.39 12.30
CA ALA A 218 0.71 -19.32 12.08
C ALA A 218 0.37 -20.41 11.05
N TRP A 219 -0.80 -21.04 11.17
CA TRP A 219 -1.25 -22.04 10.20
C TRP A 219 -1.52 -21.41 8.83
N MET A 220 -2.12 -20.21 8.77
CA MET A 220 -2.31 -19.50 7.51
C MET A 220 -1.01 -19.23 6.78
N GLU A 221 0.01 -18.73 7.47
CA GLU A 221 1.33 -18.46 6.90
C GLU A 221 1.98 -19.74 6.39
N THR A 222 1.91 -20.83 7.15
CA THR A 222 2.47 -22.13 6.74
C THR A 222 1.85 -22.61 5.42
N VAL A 223 0.53 -22.54 5.30
CA VAL A 223 -0.20 -22.97 4.09
C VAL A 223 0.07 -22.02 2.91
N ALA A 224 0.15 -20.71 3.18
CA ALA A 224 0.47 -19.72 2.16
C ALA A 224 1.88 -19.87 1.61
N THR A 225 2.87 -20.13 2.47
CA THR A 225 4.26 -20.37 2.07
C THR A 225 4.38 -21.61 1.18
N ILE A 226 3.62 -22.67 1.44
CA ILE A 226 3.56 -23.84 0.54
C ILE A 226 2.97 -23.45 -0.82
N SER A 227 1.90 -22.64 -0.86
CA SER A 227 1.30 -22.15 -2.11
C SER A 227 2.30 -21.30 -2.92
N ALA A 228 3.03 -20.41 -2.23
CA ALA A 228 4.08 -19.60 -2.83
C ALA A 228 5.21 -20.44 -3.41
N SER A 229 5.67 -21.44 -2.65
CA SER A 229 6.76 -22.35 -3.03
C SER A 229 6.43 -23.12 -4.31
N ARG A 230 5.16 -23.49 -4.51
CA ARG A 230 4.70 -24.17 -5.74
C ARG A 230 4.84 -23.31 -6.99
N LEU A 231 4.85 -21.98 -6.87
CA LEU A 231 5.08 -21.07 -8.00
C LEU A 231 6.57 -20.73 -8.18
N CYS A 232 7.27 -20.27 -7.14
CA CYS A 232 8.66 -19.81 -7.30
C CYS A 232 9.66 -20.95 -7.48
N ARG A 233 9.36 -22.16 -6.99
CA ARG A 233 10.34 -23.26 -6.87
C ARG A 233 11.64 -22.81 -6.16
N ALA A 234 11.53 -21.81 -5.29
CA ALA A 234 12.61 -21.18 -4.54
C ALA A 234 12.13 -20.95 -3.10
N HIS A 235 12.87 -20.18 -2.30
CA HIS A 235 12.52 -19.93 -0.90
C HIS A 235 11.66 -18.68 -0.73
N PRO A 236 10.36 -18.80 -0.41
CA PRO A 236 9.51 -17.64 -0.14
C PRO A 236 9.84 -17.04 1.22
N LEU A 237 9.89 -15.71 1.28
CA LEU A 237 10.07 -14.92 2.49
C LEU A 237 8.87 -13.99 2.64
N LEU A 238 8.19 -14.09 3.78
CA LEU A 238 7.04 -13.24 4.06
C LEU A 238 7.50 -11.80 4.22
N LYS A 239 7.00 -10.91 3.35
CA LYS A 239 7.28 -9.48 3.37
C LYS A 239 6.21 -8.71 4.13
N SER A 240 4.95 -9.06 3.92
CA SER A 240 3.86 -8.42 4.65
C SER A 240 2.60 -9.27 4.73
N VAL A 241 1.78 -8.99 5.75
CA VAL A 241 0.41 -9.49 5.88
C VAL A 241 -0.54 -8.30 5.84
N ASP A 242 -1.58 -8.42 5.03
CA ASP A 242 -2.59 -7.38 4.89
C ASP A 242 -3.50 -7.28 6.10
N MET A 243 -4.05 -6.10 6.32
CA MET A 243 -5.09 -5.89 7.32
C MET A 243 -6.28 -6.83 7.09
N PHE A 244 -6.64 -7.57 8.13
CA PHE A 244 -7.79 -8.48 8.09
C PHE A 244 -8.50 -8.55 9.45
N LYS A 245 -9.70 -9.13 9.42
CA LYS A 245 -10.60 -9.26 10.57
C LYS A 245 -10.98 -10.71 10.80
N PHE A 246 -11.00 -11.12 12.07
CA PHE A 246 -11.65 -12.36 12.52
C PHE A 246 -13.16 -12.12 12.62
N ARG A 247 -13.92 -12.79 11.76
CA ARG A 247 -15.37 -12.64 11.60
C ARG A 247 -16.17 -13.42 12.64
N GLY A 248 -15.64 -14.54 13.10
CA GLY A 248 -16.29 -15.43 14.05
C GLY A 248 -15.31 -16.05 15.03
N PRO A 249 -15.79 -16.56 16.17
CA PRO A 249 -14.97 -17.29 17.12
C PRO A 249 -14.61 -18.67 16.55
N SER A 250 -13.52 -19.24 17.06
CA SER A 250 -13.21 -20.66 16.92
C SER A 250 -12.93 -21.22 18.31
N THR A 251 -13.28 -22.49 18.54
CA THR A 251 -13.12 -23.15 19.83
C THR A 251 -12.41 -24.49 19.73
N VAL A 252 -11.90 -24.99 20.86
CA VAL A 252 -11.34 -26.35 20.95
C VAL A 252 -12.33 -27.37 20.40
N GLY A 253 -11.84 -28.27 19.55
CA GLY A 253 -12.65 -29.25 18.82
C GLY A 253 -13.04 -28.84 17.40
N ASP A 254 -12.90 -27.55 17.04
CA ASP A 254 -13.08 -27.11 15.66
C ASP A 254 -12.03 -27.73 14.74
N ARG A 255 -12.43 -28.05 13.51
CA ARG A 255 -11.52 -28.31 12.38
C ARG A 255 -11.41 -27.04 11.57
N LEU A 256 -10.20 -26.50 11.47
CA LEU A 256 -9.93 -25.33 10.65
C LEU A 256 -9.40 -25.79 9.29
N VAL A 257 -10.16 -25.48 8.23
CA VAL A 257 -9.77 -25.71 6.84
C VAL A 257 -9.16 -24.43 6.28
N PHE A 258 -7.91 -24.53 5.83
CA PHE A 258 -7.15 -23.46 5.22
C PHE A 258 -7.05 -23.72 3.72
N ASN A 259 -7.61 -22.83 2.91
CA ASN A 259 -7.50 -22.87 1.47
C ASN A 259 -6.66 -21.69 1.00
N ALA A 260 -5.47 -21.96 0.46
CA ALA A 260 -4.56 -20.94 -0.06
C ALA A 260 -4.38 -21.08 -1.57
N ILE A 261 -4.23 -19.96 -2.26
CA ILE A 261 -3.88 -19.93 -3.68
C ILE A 261 -3.11 -18.65 -3.98
N VAL A 262 -2.17 -18.71 -4.93
CA VAL A 262 -1.58 -17.49 -5.49
C VAL A 262 -2.68 -16.69 -6.16
N ASN A 263 -2.84 -15.44 -5.75
CA ASN A 263 -3.73 -14.50 -6.40
C ASN A 263 -3.02 -13.84 -7.57
N ASN A 264 -1.88 -13.20 -7.31
CA ASN A 264 -1.21 -12.35 -8.28
C ASN A 264 0.31 -12.25 -8.04
N THR A 265 1.03 -11.71 -9.01
CA THR A 265 2.48 -11.48 -9.01
C THR A 265 2.80 -10.06 -9.48
N PHE A 266 3.72 -9.39 -8.79
CA PHE A 266 4.19 -8.04 -9.10
C PHE A 266 5.71 -8.05 -9.20
N GLN A 267 6.25 -8.36 -10.39
CA GLN A 267 7.70 -8.50 -10.61
C GLN A 267 8.35 -9.42 -9.57
N THR A 268 8.91 -8.88 -8.49
CA THR A 268 9.57 -9.62 -7.40
C THR A 268 8.68 -9.98 -6.21
N CYS A 269 7.40 -9.64 -6.25
CA CYS A 269 6.44 -9.92 -5.18
C CYS A 269 5.37 -10.91 -5.65
N LEU A 270 4.87 -11.69 -4.70
CA LEU A 270 3.82 -12.67 -4.90
C LEU A 270 2.75 -12.47 -3.83
N GLU A 271 1.50 -12.34 -4.22
CA GLU A 271 0.39 -12.35 -3.27
C GLU A 271 -0.28 -13.72 -3.21
N VAL A 272 -0.42 -14.25 -2.00
CA VAL A 272 -1.15 -15.47 -1.70
C VAL A 272 -2.37 -15.13 -0.86
N GLY A 273 -3.55 -15.46 -1.36
CA GLY A 273 -4.79 -15.38 -0.60
C GLY A 273 -5.01 -16.65 0.22
N VAL A 274 -5.42 -16.51 1.48
CA VAL A 274 -5.78 -17.64 2.35
C VAL A 274 -7.18 -17.40 2.91
N ARG A 275 -8.03 -18.41 2.80
CA ARG A 275 -9.37 -18.44 3.40
C ARG A 275 -9.44 -19.51 4.48
N VAL A 276 -9.97 -19.16 5.65
CA VAL A 276 -10.08 -20.04 6.82
C VAL A 276 -11.54 -20.30 7.15
N GLU A 277 -11.93 -21.57 7.19
CA GLU A 277 -13.25 -22.00 7.64
C GLU A 277 -13.14 -22.91 8.86
N ALA A 278 -14.03 -22.71 9.84
CA ALA A 278 -14.14 -23.57 11.01
C ALA A 278 -15.37 -24.46 10.89
N PHE A 279 -15.22 -25.68 11.39
CA PHE A 279 -16.28 -26.67 11.48
C PHE A 279 -16.21 -27.36 12.84
N ASP A 280 -17.27 -27.27 13.63
CA ASP A 280 -17.47 -28.21 14.73
C ASP A 280 -17.79 -29.63 14.19
N CYS A 281 -17.99 -30.62 15.07
CA CYS A 281 -18.28 -31.99 14.63
C CYS A 281 -19.56 -32.12 13.80
N GLN A 282 -20.60 -31.35 14.12
CA GLN A 282 -21.89 -31.39 13.44
C GLN A 282 -21.85 -30.59 12.13
N GLU A 283 -21.34 -29.36 12.19
CA GLU A 283 -21.08 -28.49 11.03
C GLU A 283 -20.23 -29.20 9.98
N TRP A 284 -19.25 -30.00 10.41
CA TRP A 284 -18.41 -30.83 9.54
C TRP A 284 -19.23 -31.88 8.79
N SER A 285 -20.09 -32.62 9.49
CA SER A 285 -20.95 -33.65 8.87
C SER A 285 -21.98 -33.04 7.92
N GLU A 286 -22.46 -31.82 8.20
CA GLU A 286 -23.44 -31.11 7.38
C GLU A 286 -22.82 -30.27 6.25
N GLY A 287 -21.48 -30.12 6.23
CA GLY A 287 -20.76 -29.29 5.26
C GLY A 287 -21.02 -27.79 5.40
N ARG A 288 -21.48 -27.32 6.57
CA ARG A 288 -21.84 -25.90 6.82
C ARG A 288 -20.79 -25.20 7.67
N GLY A 289 -19.70 -24.77 7.03
CA GLY A 289 -18.58 -24.12 7.71
C GLY A 289 -18.80 -22.64 8.03
N ARG A 290 -18.17 -22.18 9.12
CA ARG A 290 -18.13 -20.77 9.52
C ARG A 290 -16.87 -20.11 8.94
N HIS A 291 -17.03 -19.07 8.12
CA HIS A 291 -15.88 -18.32 7.61
C HIS A 291 -15.24 -17.49 8.74
N ILE A 292 -14.06 -17.90 9.20
CA ILE A 292 -13.34 -17.24 10.29
C ILE A 292 -12.64 -15.98 9.81
N ASN A 293 -11.81 -16.09 8.78
CA ASN A 293 -11.16 -14.93 8.17
C ASN A 293 -10.62 -15.28 6.78
N SER A 294 -10.32 -14.23 6.02
CA SER A 294 -9.48 -14.32 4.83
C SER A 294 -8.37 -13.28 4.98
N ALA A 295 -7.16 -13.63 4.56
CA ALA A 295 -6.03 -12.69 4.54
C ALA A 295 -5.22 -12.85 3.26
N PHE A 296 -4.44 -11.81 2.97
CA PHE A 296 -3.55 -11.74 1.83
C PHE A 296 -2.13 -11.56 2.36
N LEU A 297 -1.24 -12.47 1.93
CA LEU A 297 0.15 -12.51 2.37
C LEU A 297 1.03 -12.23 1.16
N ILE A 298 1.97 -11.30 1.31
CA ILE A 298 2.90 -10.93 0.25
C ILE A 298 4.26 -11.54 0.55
N TYR A 299 4.78 -12.26 -0.43
CA TYR A 299 6.06 -12.92 -0.39
C TYR A 299 7.01 -12.31 -1.41
N ASN A 300 8.29 -12.25 -1.05
CA ASN A 300 9.38 -12.26 -2.01
C ASN A 300 9.94 -13.68 -2.10
N ALA A 301 10.73 -13.97 -3.12
CA ALA A 301 11.49 -15.21 -3.16
C ALA A 301 12.97 -14.91 -3.47
N VAL A 302 13.85 -15.69 -2.86
CA VAL A 302 15.28 -15.68 -3.14
C VAL A 302 15.72 -17.04 -3.66
N ASN A 303 16.63 -17.04 -4.63
CA ASN A 303 17.26 -18.25 -5.14
C ASN A 303 18.41 -18.70 -4.22
N ASP A 304 19.05 -19.83 -4.55
CA ASP A 304 20.18 -20.38 -3.75
C ASP A 304 21.40 -19.46 -3.71
N LYS A 305 21.49 -18.47 -4.60
CA LYS A 305 22.54 -17.44 -4.65
C LYS A 305 22.17 -16.17 -3.88
N GLU A 306 21.06 -16.18 -3.14
CA GLU A 306 20.49 -15.03 -2.43
C GLU A 306 20.03 -13.87 -3.34
N GLU A 307 19.80 -14.13 -4.63
CA GLU A 307 19.25 -13.15 -5.57
C GLU A 307 17.73 -13.18 -5.57
N VAL A 308 17.11 -12.01 -5.71
CA VAL A 308 15.65 -11.87 -5.75
C VAL A 308 15.09 -12.47 -7.04
N VAL A 309 14.07 -13.31 -6.92
CA VAL A 309 13.40 -13.97 -8.04
C VAL A 309 12.30 -13.07 -8.61
N THR A 310 12.31 -12.89 -9.92
CA THR A 310 11.19 -12.30 -10.66
C THR A 310 10.16 -13.38 -11.00
N PHE A 311 8.91 -13.13 -10.66
CA PHE A 311 7.79 -14.03 -10.88
C PHE A 311 7.17 -13.85 -12.27
N PRO A 312 6.70 -14.93 -12.91
CA PRO A 312 5.95 -14.83 -14.16
C PRO A 312 4.56 -14.24 -13.92
N ARG A 313 4.02 -13.52 -14.91
CA ARG A 313 2.65 -12.98 -14.83
C ARG A 313 1.62 -14.10 -14.72
N ILE A 314 0.58 -13.85 -13.93
CA ILE A 314 -0.48 -14.82 -13.64
C ILE A 314 -1.69 -14.63 -14.55
N LYS A 315 -2.21 -15.73 -15.11
CA LYS A 315 -3.51 -15.75 -15.80
C LYS A 315 -4.62 -16.03 -14.78
N PRO A 316 -5.56 -15.09 -14.55
CA PRO A 316 -6.75 -15.37 -13.75
C PRO A 316 -7.55 -16.50 -14.42
N MET A 317 -8.09 -17.45 -13.66
CA MET A 317 -8.83 -18.60 -14.23
C MET A 317 -10.34 -18.53 -14.02
N SER A 318 -10.81 -17.65 -13.13
CA SER A 318 -12.22 -17.50 -12.79
C SER A 318 -12.56 -16.03 -12.55
N LYS A 319 -13.85 -15.67 -12.63
CA LYS A 319 -14.33 -14.32 -12.28
C LYS A 319 -13.88 -13.92 -10.86
N VAL A 320 -13.85 -14.86 -9.92
CA VAL A 320 -13.37 -14.62 -8.55
C VAL A 320 -11.85 -14.40 -8.52
N SER A 321 -11.08 -15.20 -9.25
CA SER A 321 -9.61 -15.03 -9.34
C SER A 321 -9.25 -13.71 -9.97
N TYR A 322 -9.99 -13.29 -11.00
CA TYR A 322 -9.83 -11.99 -11.64
C TYR A 322 -10.06 -10.87 -10.63
N LYS A 323 -11.17 -10.93 -9.88
CA LYS A 323 -11.47 -9.97 -8.81
C LYS A 323 -10.41 -9.92 -7.70
N HIS A 324 -9.79 -11.05 -7.38
CA HIS A 324 -8.69 -11.07 -6.43
C HIS A 324 -7.45 -10.40 -7.01
N VAL A 325 -6.98 -10.80 -8.20
CA VAL A 325 -5.87 -10.14 -8.93
C VAL A 325 -6.08 -8.63 -8.99
N SER A 326 -7.33 -8.25 -9.25
CA SER A 326 -7.76 -6.87 -9.27
C SER A 326 -7.54 -6.15 -7.95
N PHE A 327 -8.10 -6.70 -6.88
CA PHE A 327 -7.92 -6.16 -5.54
C PHE A 327 -6.43 -6.11 -5.15
N SER A 328 -5.66 -7.14 -5.48
CA SER A 328 -4.21 -7.22 -5.23
C SER A 328 -3.46 -6.08 -5.92
N ASN A 329 -3.72 -5.82 -7.21
CA ASN A 329 -3.12 -4.71 -7.96
C ASN A 329 -3.35 -3.37 -7.25
N GLN A 330 -4.59 -3.05 -6.94
CA GLN A 330 -4.92 -1.78 -6.27
C GLN A 330 -4.25 -1.66 -4.91
N THR A 331 -4.26 -2.74 -4.14
CA THR A 331 -3.66 -2.81 -2.82
C THR A 331 -2.14 -2.61 -2.89
N ALA A 332 -1.48 -3.22 -3.86
CA ALA A 332 -0.06 -3.02 -4.12
C ALA A 332 0.25 -1.56 -4.48
N TYR A 333 -0.56 -0.93 -5.34
CA TYR A 333 -0.41 0.47 -5.74
C TYR A 333 -0.68 1.46 -4.59
N SER A 334 -1.73 1.25 -3.79
CA SER A 334 -2.08 2.15 -2.68
C SER A 334 -1.08 2.09 -1.51
N ARG A 335 -0.42 0.95 -1.31
CA ARG A 335 0.54 0.73 -0.22
C ARG A 335 1.99 0.85 -0.65
N GLY A 336 2.23 0.94 -1.95
CA GLY A 336 3.55 1.14 -2.52
C GLY A 336 4.61 0.12 -2.06
N ARG A 337 4.22 -1.15 -1.93
CA ARG A 337 5.01 -2.12 -1.16
C ARG A 337 6.33 -2.58 -1.80
N CYS A 338 6.85 -1.87 -2.80
CA CYS A 338 8.16 -2.07 -3.40
C CYS A 338 9.11 -0.91 -3.06
N GLY A 339 9.71 -0.97 -1.86
CA GLY A 339 11.00 -0.36 -1.51
C GLY A 339 11.13 1.17 -1.62
N TYR A 340 10.79 1.91 -0.56
CA TYR A 340 10.83 3.38 -0.56
C TYR A 340 12.00 4.01 0.21
N ARG A 341 12.60 5.04 -0.39
CA ARG A 341 13.43 6.03 0.32
C ARG A 341 12.96 7.44 -0.06
N ALA A 342 12.58 8.24 0.94
CA ALA A 342 12.04 9.59 0.71
C ALA A 342 13.03 10.49 -0.06
N LEU A 343 12.60 11.00 -1.21
CA LEU A 343 13.32 12.00 -2.02
C LEU A 343 12.83 13.45 -1.72
N PRO A 344 13.65 14.49 -2.02
CA PRO A 344 13.50 15.84 -1.44
C PRO A 344 12.26 16.64 -1.92
N ARG A 345 11.83 17.60 -1.08
CA ARG A 345 10.72 18.55 -1.31
C ARG A 345 11.04 19.65 -2.34
N ILE A 346 10.00 20.17 -3.01
CA ILE A 346 10.05 21.19 -4.09
C ILE A 346 10.44 22.60 -3.56
N SER A 347 11.13 23.38 -4.40
CA SER A 347 11.60 24.74 -4.12
C SER A 347 10.52 25.83 -4.32
N PRO A 348 10.49 26.91 -3.51
CA PRO A 348 9.55 28.03 -3.66
C PRO A 348 9.85 28.89 -4.90
N HIS A 349 8.80 29.45 -5.54
CA HIS A 349 8.96 30.37 -6.66
C HIS A 349 9.13 31.81 -6.15
N THR A 350 10.28 32.44 -6.43
CA THR A 350 10.50 33.88 -6.29
C THR A 350 10.61 34.51 -7.67
N SER A 351 10.05 35.70 -7.85
CA SER A 351 9.77 36.41 -9.12
C SER A 351 10.94 36.68 -10.08
N ASN A 352 12.16 36.21 -9.79
CA ASN A 352 13.38 36.48 -10.58
C ASN A 352 14.10 35.20 -11.03
N ASN A 353 13.46 34.29 -11.77
CA ASN A 353 14.13 33.07 -12.24
C ASN A 353 13.77 32.66 -13.68
N PHE A 354 14.48 33.27 -14.65
CA PHE A 354 14.65 32.74 -16.02
C PHE A 354 15.07 31.24 -16.09
N PRO A 355 15.82 30.63 -15.14
CA PRO A 355 16.27 29.23 -15.24
C PRO A 355 15.18 28.16 -15.07
N LEU A 356 14.03 28.50 -14.46
CA LEU A 356 12.99 27.52 -14.14
C LEU A 356 12.20 27.06 -15.39
N SER A 357 12.04 27.95 -16.38
CA SER A 357 11.25 27.69 -17.59
C SER A 357 11.93 26.72 -18.56
N HIS A 358 13.24 26.90 -18.78
CA HIS A 358 14.05 25.99 -19.60
C HIS A 358 14.19 24.61 -18.92
N GLY A 359 14.33 24.60 -17.60
CA GLY A 359 14.36 23.36 -16.82
C GLY A 359 13.09 22.52 -16.90
N ASN A 360 11.92 23.15 -17.06
CA ASN A 360 10.63 22.44 -17.16
C ASN A 360 10.50 21.65 -18.47
N VAL A 361 10.78 22.30 -19.61
CA VAL A 361 10.73 21.66 -20.94
C VAL A 361 11.80 20.58 -21.08
N GLU A 362 13.01 20.84 -20.59
CA GLU A 362 14.08 19.83 -20.61
C GLU A 362 13.77 18.64 -19.69
N ALA A 363 13.09 18.83 -18.56
CA ALA A 363 12.63 17.73 -17.72
C ALA A 363 11.61 16.84 -18.44
N LEU A 364 10.67 17.43 -19.19
CA LEU A 364 9.71 16.68 -19.99
C LEU A 364 10.40 15.87 -21.10
N LYS A 365 11.33 16.49 -21.83
CA LYS A 365 12.12 15.79 -22.86
C LYS A 365 12.95 14.65 -22.28
N LYS A 366 13.58 14.86 -21.11
CA LYS A 366 14.32 13.82 -20.39
C LYS A 366 13.41 12.66 -19.97
N LEU A 367 12.18 12.94 -19.54
CA LEU A 367 11.20 11.90 -19.22
C LEU A 367 10.81 11.08 -20.46
N ALA A 368 10.55 11.76 -21.59
CA ALA A 368 10.21 11.11 -22.85
C ALA A 368 11.36 10.26 -23.42
N ALA A 369 12.62 10.68 -23.22
CA ALA A 369 13.80 9.97 -23.69
C ALA A 369 14.19 8.72 -22.87
N LYS A 370 13.46 8.41 -21.78
CA LYS A 370 13.75 7.23 -20.96
C LYS A 370 13.46 5.93 -21.72
N SER A 371 14.27 4.91 -21.45
CA SER A 371 14.06 3.54 -21.92
C SER A 371 13.22 2.73 -20.94
N GLY A 372 12.60 1.63 -21.39
CA GLY A 372 11.88 0.70 -20.52
C GLY A 372 10.37 0.96 -20.40
N TRP A 373 9.80 1.77 -21.29
CA TRP A 373 8.35 1.95 -21.37
C TRP A 373 7.66 0.65 -21.78
N GLU A 374 6.75 0.17 -20.95
CA GLU A 374 5.91 -1.01 -21.22
C GLU A 374 4.54 -0.57 -21.74
N VAL A 375 4.04 -1.23 -22.79
CA VAL A 375 2.68 -0.98 -23.32
C VAL A 375 1.66 -1.68 -22.42
N ILE A 376 0.73 -0.92 -21.85
CA ILE A 376 -0.42 -1.48 -21.09
C ILE A 376 -1.67 -1.60 -21.96
N SER A 377 -1.88 -0.65 -22.86
CA SER A 377 -3.04 -0.67 -23.76
C SER A 377 -2.67 -0.12 -25.13
N ALA A 378 -3.19 -0.77 -26.17
CA ALA A 378 -3.09 -0.32 -27.54
C ALA A 378 -4.47 -0.48 -28.18
N ALA A 379 -5.16 0.66 -28.38
CA ALA A 379 -6.35 0.80 -29.19
C ALA A 379 -5.98 1.55 -30.50
N GLU A 380 -6.82 1.51 -31.53
CA GLU A 380 -6.47 1.98 -32.89
C GLU A 380 -5.76 3.35 -32.94
N LYS A 381 -6.31 4.38 -32.27
CA LYS A 381 -5.72 5.73 -32.22
C LYS A 381 -4.98 6.07 -30.91
N ILE A 382 -4.95 5.18 -29.92
CA ILE A 382 -4.45 5.47 -28.56
C ILE A 382 -3.55 4.35 -28.07
N LYS A 383 -2.34 4.68 -27.64
CA LYS A 383 -1.45 3.75 -26.92
C LYS A 383 -1.09 4.31 -25.55
N ILE A 384 -1.12 3.46 -24.54
CA ILE A 384 -0.79 3.81 -23.16
C ILE A 384 0.41 2.98 -22.74
N TYR A 385 1.42 3.68 -22.27
CA TYR A 385 2.66 3.15 -21.78
C TYR A 385 2.86 3.52 -20.31
N THR A 386 3.58 2.67 -19.60
CA THR A 386 4.03 2.93 -18.24
C THR A 386 5.51 2.68 -18.09
N LEU A 387 6.11 3.47 -17.22
CA LEU A 387 7.49 3.29 -16.80
C LEU A 387 7.51 3.34 -15.27
N GLU A 388 7.85 2.21 -14.67
CA GLU A 388 8.08 2.09 -13.24
C GLU A 388 9.57 2.22 -12.97
N GLU A 389 9.95 3.33 -12.32
CA GLU A 389 11.33 3.55 -11.90
C GLU A 389 11.36 3.90 -10.42
N HIS A 390 11.94 3.02 -9.61
CA HIS A 390 12.03 3.17 -8.16
C HIS A 390 10.64 3.46 -7.55
N ASP A 391 10.41 4.70 -7.15
CA ASP A 391 9.24 5.16 -6.38
C ASP A 391 8.24 5.97 -7.22
N ILE A 392 8.45 5.99 -8.54
CA ILE A 392 7.74 6.86 -9.46
C ILE A 392 7.13 6.02 -10.56
N LEU A 393 5.81 6.14 -10.68
CA LEU A 393 5.09 5.63 -11.83
C LEU A 393 4.92 6.76 -12.84
N SER A 394 5.47 6.57 -14.03
CA SER A 394 5.28 7.49 -15.14
C SER A 394 4.31 6.88 -16.15
N ILE A 395 3.40 7.70 -16.65
CA ILE A 395 2.43 7.32 -17.68
C ILE A 395 2.73 8.13 -18.93
N TRP A 396 2.68 7.45 -20.07
CA TRP A 396 2.76 8.04 -21.40
C TRP A 396 1.55 7.62 -22.21
N VAL A 397 0.76 8.58 -22.69
CA VAL A 397 -0.41 8.36 -23.53
C VAL A 397 -0.13 8.95 -24.91
N GLU A 398 0.12 8.09 -25.87
CA GLU A 398 0.28 8.42 -27.28
C GLU A 398 -1.09 8.42 -27.98
N LYS A 399 -1.36 9.47 -28.77
CA LYS A 399 -2.59 9.63 -29.54
C LYS A 399 -2.24 9.97 -30.99
N HIS A 400 -2.93 9.37 -31.94
CA HIS A 400 -2.89 9.78 -33.34
C HIS A 400 -4.05 10.74 -33.63
N VAL A 401 -3.75 11.91 -34.20
CA VAL A 401 -4.72 12.98 -34.45
C VAL A 401 -4.63 13.42 -35.91
N GLU A 402 -5.77 13.43 -36.61
CA GLU A 402 -5.89 13.89 -38.01
C GLU A 402 -6.01 15.42 -38.07
N ARG A 403 -5.03 16.13 -37.48
CA ARG A 403 -4.92 17.60 -37.55
C ARG A 403 -3.47 18.06 -37.58
N PRO A 404 -3.15 19.17 -38.29
CA PRO A 404 -1.79 19.73 -38.31
C PRO A 404 -1.24 20.03 -36.91
N ALA A 405 0.03 19.67 -36.68
CA ALA A 405 0.68 19.77 -35.38
C ALA A 405 0.68 21.19 -34.77
N HIS A 406 0.75 22.24 -35.59
CA HIS A 406 0.77 23.63 -35.13
C HIS A 406 -0.59 24.08 -34.55
N LEU A 407 -1.71 23.61 -35.12
CA LEU A 407 -3.06 23.88 -34.60
C LEU A 407 -3.29 23.11 -33.29
N VAL A 408 -2.89 21.84 -33.26
CA VAL A 408 -2.95 21.01 -32.05
C VAL A 408 -2.10 21.62 -30.92
N TYR A 409 -0.92 22.14 -31.24
CA TYR A 409 -0.09 22.88 -30.29
C TYR A 409 -0.79 24.12 -29.74
N HIS A 410 -1.45 24.91 -30.59
CA HIS A 410 -2.18 26.09 -30.14
C HIS A 410 -3.28 25.71 -29.14
N LEU A 411 -4.09 24.71 -29.47
CA LEU A 411 -5.19 24.22 -28.62
C LEU A 411 -4.71 23.61 -27.29
N LEU A 412 -3.67 22.78 -27.30
CA LEU A 412 -3.18 22.11 -26.08
C LEU A 412 -2.27 23.01 -25.22
N SER A 413 -1.70 24.07 -25.80
CA SER A 413 -0.92 25.05 -25.04
C SER A 413 -1.79 25.95 -24.16
N ASP A 414 -3.07 26.08 -24.50
CA ASP A 414 -4.04 26.87 -23.72
C ASP A 414 -4.78 25.98 -22.72
N PHE A 415 -4.28 25.96 -21.49
CA PHE A 415 -4.88 25.15 -20.44
C PHE A 415 -6.28 25.63 -20.03
N THR A 416 -6.72 26.85 -20.39
CA THR A 416 -8.11 27.29 -20.13
C THR A 416 -9.13 26.49 -20.94
N LYS A 417 -8.71 25.88 -22.05
CA LYS A 417 -9.54 24.99 -22.88
C LYS A 417 -9.57 23.56 -22.37
N ARG A 418 -8.75 23.21 -21.38
CA ARG A 418 -8.66 21.85 -20.83
C ARG A 418 -9.97 21.32 -20.23
N PRO A 419 -10.76 22.11 -19.47
CA PRO A 419 -12.08 21.68 -18.98
C PRO A 419 -13.07 21.28 -20.07
N LEU A 420 -12.87 21.73 -21.32
CA LEU A 420 -13.77 21.40 -22.44
C LEU A 420 -13.67 19.92 -22.85
N TRP A 421 -12.58 19.24 -22.52
CA TRP A 421 -12.32 17.86 -22.97
C TRP A 421 -11.79 16.93 -21.87
N ASP A 422 -11.19 17.45 -20.79
CA ASP A 422 -10.67 16.67 -19.67
C ASP A 422 -11.68 16.68 -18.51
N PRO A 423 -12.44 15.59 -18.28
CA PRO A 423 -13.45 15.54 -17.22
C PRO A 423 -12.86 15.62 -15.80
N HIS A 424 -11.53 15.49 -15.66
CA HIS A 424 -10.83 15.63 -14.38
C HIS A 424 -10.44 17.08 -14.08
N CYS A 425 -10.70 18.01 -15.00
CA CYS A 425 -10.43 19.43 -14.86
C CYS A 425 -11.76 20.18 -14.77
N THR A 426 -12.18 20.57 -13.56
CA THR A 426 -13.43 21.31 -13.34
C THR A 426 -13.31 22.76 -13.76
N SER A 427 -12.24 23.44 -13.36
CA SER A 427 -11.94 24.80 -13.79
C SER A 427 -10.44 24.98 -13.99
N CYS A 428 -10.07 25.90 -14.88
CA CYS A 428 -8.69 26.27 -15.14
C CYS A 428 -8.61 27.77 -15.43
N GLU A 429 -7.98 28.53 -14.55
CA GLU A 429 -7.89 29.98 -14.60
C GLU A 429 -6.44 30.44 -14.69
N VAL A 430 -6.16 31.48 -15.49
CA VAL A 430 -4.81 32.06 -15.57
C VAL A 430 -4.58 32.94 -14.34
N ILE A 431 -3.59 32.60 -13.52
CA ILE A 431 -3.18 33.42 -12.35
C ILE A 431 -2.23 34.52 -12.82
N GLU A 432 -1.18 34.15 -13.57
CA GLU A 432 -0.08 35.04 -13.90
C GLU A 432 0.52 34.69 -15.27
N ARG A 433 0.73 35.71 -16.10
CA ARG A 433 1.47 35.58 -17.36
C ARG A 433 2.92 36.00 -17.14
N VAL A 434 3.78 35.02 -16.87
CA VAL A 434 5.21 35.23 -16.56
C VAL A 434 5.98 35.70 -17.81
N SER A 435 5.60 35.20 -18.99
CA SER A 435 6.13 35.62 -20.31
C SER A 435 5.18 35.18 -21.42
N GLU A 436 5.47 35.49 -22.69
CA GLU A 436 4.68 35.02 -23.83
C GLU A 436 4.54 33.49 -23.88
N ASP A 437 5.55 32.76 -23.43
CA ASP A 437 5.64 31.29 -23.50
C ASP A 437 5.53 30.60 -22.14
N ASN A 438 5.28 31.34 -21.06
CA ASN A 438 5.14 30.77 -19.72
C ASN A 438 3.98 31.42 -18.98
N GLN A 439 3.01 30.60 -18.57
CA GLN A 439 1.84 31.05 -17.84
C GLN A 439 1.59 30.13 -16.64
N ILE A 440 1.08 30.72 -15.56
CA ILE A 440 0.71 30.00 -14.36
C ILE A 440 -0.81 29.90 -14.30
N TYR A 441 -1.30 28.69 -14.07
CA TYR A 441 -2.70 28.37 -13.98
C TYR A 441 -3.08 27.89 -12.57
N TYR A 442 -4.30 28.23 -12.15
CA TYR A 442 -5.01 27.60 -11.05
C TYR A 442 -5.96 26.55 -11.62
N ILE A 443 -5.82 25.29 -11.22
CA ILE A 443 -6.64 24.19 -11.72
C ILE A 443 -7.40 23.57 -10.56
N THR A 444 -8.70 23.36 -10.72
CA THR A 444 -9.52 22.61 -9.77
C THR A 444 -10.01 21.30 -10.37
N CYS A 445 -10.08 20.27 -9.55
CA CYS A 445 -10.49 18.92 -9.95
C CYS A 445 -11.67 18.45 -9.09
N PRO A 446 -12.57 17.63 -9.65
CA PRO A 446 -13.74 17.14 -8.92
C PRO A 446 -13.35 16.15 -7.82
N VAL A 447 -14.28 15.87 -6.92
CA VAL A 447 -14.12 14.82 -5.90
C VAL A 447 -14.07 13.46 -6.58
N VAL A 448 -12.98 12.74 -6.40
CA VAL A 448 -12.86 11.34 -6.82
C VAL A 448 -12.86 10.47 -5.56
N ASN A 449 -13.84 9.58 -5.42
CA ASN A 449 -13.96 8.58 -4.35
C ASN A 449 -14.10 9.11 -2.91
N GLY A 450 -14.83 10.21 -2.71
CA GLY A 450 -15.21 10.69 -1.37
C GLY A 450 -14.14 11.50 -0.62
N ASP A 451 -13.00 11.79 -1.25
CA ASP A 451 -11.99 12.72 -0.74
C ASP A 451 -12.41 14.19 -0.93
N LYS A 452 -11.68 15.13 -0.30
CA LYS A 452 -11.82 16.58 -0.60
C LYS A 452 -11.46 16.85 -2.07
N PRO A 453 -12.10 17.84 -2.74
CA PRO A 453 -11.73 18.23 -4.10
C PRO A 453 -10.26 18.70 -4.13
N LYS A 454 -9.58 18.52 -5.26
CA LYS A 454 -8.14 18.84 -5.39
C LYS A 454 -7.94 20.16 -6.13
N ASP A 455 -6.90 20.89 -5.76
CA ASP A 455 -6.44 22.07 -6.49
C ASP A 455 -4.93 21.97 -6.82
N PHE A 456 -4.54 22.65 -7.89
CA PHE A 456 -3.17 22.73 -8.37
C PHE A 456 -2.83 24.18 -8.76
N VAL A 457 -1.58 24.55 -8.52
CA VAL A 457 -0.96 25.76 -9.06
C VAL A 457 0.15 25.30 -10.00
N VAL A 458 0.00 25.53 -11.31
CA VAL A 458 0.81 24.88 -12.35
C VAL A 458 1.45 25.92 -13.26
N LEU A 459 2.76 25.88 -13.38
CA LEU A 459 3.51 26.58 -14.42
C LEU A 459 3.49 25.75 -15.71
N VAL A 460 2.98 26.34 -16.78
CA VAL A 460 2.97 25.78 -18.13
C VAL A 460 3.96 26.54 -19.00
N SER A 461 4.90 25.82 -19.58
CA SER A 461 5.97 26.32 -20.44
C SER A 461 5.80 25.73 -21.85
N ARG A 462 5.52 26.58 -22.83
CA ARG A 462 5.32 26.17 -24.23
C ARG A 462 6.52 26.53 -25.09
N ARG A 463 6.91 25.65 -26.03
CA ARG A 463 8.03 25.88 -26.95
C ARG A 463 7.70 25.36 -28.33
N ARG A 464 7.99 26.18 -29.34
CA ARG A 464 7.97 25.80 -30.75
C ARG A 464 9.27 25.05 -31.10
N PRO A 465 9.22 24.16 -32.11
CA PRO A 465 10.42 23.52 -32.62
C PRO A 465 11.47 24.53 -33.12
N LEU A 466 12.75 24.19 -32.91
CA LEU A 466 13.87 24.79 -33.65
C LEU A 466 13.91 24.17 -35.06
N GLU A 467 14.54 24.85 -36.02
CA GLU A 467 14.46 24.55 -37.48
C GLU A 467 14.73 23.07 -37.88
N ASP A 468 15.42 22.29 -37.04
CA ASP A 468 15.73 20.86 -37.26
C ASP A 468 14.80 19.84 -36.55
N CYS A 469 13.90 20.27 -35.67
CA CYS A 469 13.01 19.37 -34.90
C CYS A 469 11.55 19.54 -35.34
N LYS A 470 10.78 18.47 -35.55
CA LYS A 470 9.33 18.55 -35.87
C LYS A 470 8.42 18.50 -34.63
N THR A 471 8.96 18.75 -33.45
CA THR A 471 8.29 18.50 -32.16
C THR A 471 7.99 19.78 -31.39
N PHE A 472 6.71 20.05 -31.17
CA PHE A 472 6.25 21.09 -30.24
C PHE A 472 6.21 20.54 -28.82
N SER A 473 6.55 21.37 -27.83
CA SER A 473 6.60 20.96 -26.42
C SER A 473 5.73 21.87 -25.55
N VAL A 474 4.91 21.26 -24.69
CA VAL A 474 4.12 21.96 -23.66
C VAL A 474 4.37 21.26 -22.34
N ALA A 475 5.20 21.83 -21.48
CA ALA A 475 5.58 21.23 -20.19
C ALA A 475 4.82 21.89 -19.03
N ALA A 476 4.41 21.09 -18.05
CA ALA A 476 3.63 21.50 -16.90
C ALA A 476 4.29 20.98 -15.60
N LYS A 477 4.42 21.87 -14.62
CA LYS A 477 4.97 21.55 -13.29
C LYS A 477 4.33 22.41 -12.22
N SER A 478 4.07 21.84 -11.04
CA SER A 478 3.53 22.59 -9.92
C SER A 478 4.55 23.56 -9.33
N VAL A 479 4.07 24.74 -8.97
CA VAL A 479 4.85 25.81 -8.34
C VAL A 479 4.14 26.31 -7.09
N ILE A 480 4.93 26.77 -6.12
CA ILE A 480 4.40 27.40 -4.90
C ILE A 480 4.37 28.90 -5.12
N LEU A 481 3.16 29.48 -5.11
CA LEU A 481 2.95 30.92 -5.16
C LEU A 481 2.42 31.41 -3.81
N PRO A 482 3.14 32.33 -3.14
CA PRO A 482 2.66 32.93 -1.89
C PRO A 482 1.30 33.64 -2.02
N SER A 483 0.98 34.14 -3.23
CA SER A 483 -0.29 34.78 -3.54
C SER A 483 -1.48 33.82 -3.60
N VAL A 484 -1.24 32.49 -3.72
CA VAL A 484 -2.29 31.46 -3.79
C VAL A 484 -1.99 30.33 -2.78
N PRO A 485 -2.15 30.60 -1.46
CA PRO A 485 -1.89 29.60 -0.42
C PRO A 485 -2.90 28.43 -0.50
N PRO A 486 -2.58 27.27 0.09
CA PRO A 486 -3.50 26.15 0.18
C PRO A 486 -4.80 26.54 0.91
N SER A 487 -5.94 26.28 0.29
CA SER A 487 -7.27 26.52 0.88
C SER A 487 -7.74 25.31 1.68
N PRO A 488 -8.42 25.48 2.83
CA PRO A 488 -8.98 24.35 3.59
C PRO A 488 -10.11 23.59 2.84
N GLN A 489 -10.68 24.22 1.79
CA GLN A 489 -11.70 23.63 0.92
C GLN A 489 -11.13 22.57 -0.03
N TYR A 490 -9.86 22.71 -0.43
CA TYR A 490 -9.21 21.86 -1.41
C TYR A 490 -8.00 21.14 -0.82
N MET A 491 -7.66 19.99 -1.40
CA MET A 491 -6.40 19.29 -1.11
C MET A 491 -5.37 19.68 -2.17
N ARG A 492 -4.44 20.59 -1.81
CA ARG A 492 -3.35 21.02 -2.69
C ARG A 492 -2.49 19.83 -3.11
N SER A 493 -2.49 19.57 -4.41
CA SER A 493 -1.77 18.46 -5.04
C SER A 493 -0.66 18.99 -5.94
N GLU A 494 0.31 18.13 -6.25
CA GLU A 494 1.54 18.52 -6.96
C GLU A 494 1.78 17.68 -8.22
N ILE A 495 2.15 18.34 -9.31
CA ILE A 495 2.62 17.75 -10.56
C ILE A 495 4.14 17.97 -10.63
N ARG A 496 4.91 16.88 -10.63
CA ARG A 496 6.38 16.97 -10.70
C ARG A 496 6.88 17.27 -12.11
N CYS A 497 6.35 16.53 -13.08
CA CYS A 497 6.63 16.70 -14.50
C CYS A 497 5.47 16.09 -15.28
N ALA A 498 4.76 16.91 -16.04
CA ALA A 498 3.77 16.44 -17.00
C ALA A 498 3.81 17.30 -18.26
N GLY A 499 3.16 16.90 -19.33
CA GLY A 499 3.08 17.73 -20.52
C GLY A 499 2.81 16.98 -21.80
N PHE A 500 2.79 17.71 -22.90
CA PHE A 500 2.56 17.21 -24.25
C PHE A 500 3.81 17.38 -25.10
N LEU A 501 4.17 16.34 -25.84
CA LEU A 501 5.05 16.41 -27.00
C LEU A 501 4.21 16.13 -28.24
N ILE A 502 4.22 17.06 -29.20
CA ILE A 502 3.39 16.99 -30.40
C ILE A 502 4.32 16.91 -31.60
N CYS A 503 4.32 15.78 -32.30
CA CYS A 503 5.21 15.52 -33.43
C CYS A 503 4.39 15.49 -34.73
N ALA A 504 4.77 16.31 -35.71
CA ALA A 504 4.16 16.25 -37.03
C ALA A 504 4.55 14.94 -37.75
N ILE A 505 3.55 14.20 -38.23
CA ILE A 505 3.77 13.02 -39.09
C ILE A 505 3.81 13.50 -40.55
N ASP A 506 2.78 14.24 -40.94
CA ASP A 506 2.63 14.90 -42.23
C ASP A 506 1.97 16.29 -42.06
N ASN A 507 1.56 16.93 -43.16
CA ASN A 507 0.96 18.26 -43.13
C ASN A 507 -0.47 18.28 -42.56
N SER A 508 -1.12 17.13 -42.45
CA SER A 508 -2.51 16.93 -42.04
C SER A 508 -2.67 16.13 -40.74
N SER A 509 -1.63 15.44 -40.26
CA SER A 509 -1.69 14.55 -39.10
C SER A 509 -0.49 14.70 -38.16
N CYS A 510 -0.71 14.40 -36.88
CA CYS A 510 0.33 14.43 -35.86
C CYS A 510 0.14 13.37 -34.77
N THR A 511 1.24 13.06 -34.08
CA THR A 511 1.24 12.26 -32.86
C THR A 511 1.28 13.20 -31.64
N VAL A 512 0.32 13.03 -30.73
CA VAL A 512 0.27 13.74 -29.45
C VAL A 512 0.64 12.78 -28.33
N SER A 513 1.80 13.00 -27.69
CA SER A 513 2.27 12.23 -26.55
C SER A 513 2.10 13.01 -25.26
N TYR A 514 1.20 12.58 -24.39
CA TYR A 514 1.05 13.12 -23.04
C TYR A 514 1.87 12.31 -22.04
N PHE A 515 2.75 12.96 -21.30
CA PHE A 515 3.53 12.34 -20.22
C PHE A 515 3.07 12.88 -18.87
N ASN A 516 3.06 12.02 -17.86
CA ASN A 516 2.81 12.42 -16.48
C ASN A 516 3.62 11.57 -15.51
N GLN A 517 4.43 12.23 -14.69
CA GLN A 517 5.21 11.61 -13.63
C GLN A 517 4.46 11.71 -12.31
N ILE A 518 4.04 10.56 -11.77
CA ILE A 518 3.18 10.48 -10.59
C ILE A 518 4.02 9.98 -9.40
N SER A 519 4.01 10.70 -8.28
CA SER A 519 4.57 10.21 -7.02
C SER A 519 3.59 9.26 -6.31
N ALA A 520 4.13 8.28 -5.58
CA ALA A 520 3.47 7.14 -4.92
C ALA A 520 2.23 7.43 -4.02
N SER A 521 1.79 8.67 -3.86
CA SER A 521 0.41 9.00 -3.47
C SER A 521 -0.50 8.88 -4.70
N ILE A 522 -0.58 7.69 -5.29
CA ILE A 522 -1.41 7.47 -6.47
C ILE A 522 -2.87 7.71 -6.07
N SER A 523 -3.49 8.71 -6.70
CA SER A 523 -4.93 8.91 -6.68
C SER A 523 -5.59 7.61 -7.12
N SER A 524 -6.55 7.09 -6.35
CA SER A 524 -7.38 5.91 -6.66
C SER A 524 -7.82 5.83 -8.13
N TYR A 525 -7.99 6.99 -8.75
CA TYR A 525 -8.19 7.25 -10.17
C TYR A 525 -7.20 6.55 -11.14
N PHE A 526 -5.89 6.68 -10.94
CA PHE A 526 -4.90 6.10 -11.88
C PHE A 526 -4.78 4.59 -11.70
N ALA A 527 -4.95 4.09 -10.48
CA ALA A 527 -4.91 2.66 -10.18
C ALA A 527 -5.98 1.86 -10.96
N GLY A 528 -7.16 2.44 -11.19
CA GLY A 528 -8.23 1.81 -11.98
C GLY A 528 -7.88 1.66 -13.47
N ASN A 529 -7.19 2.64 -14.06
CA ASN A 529 -6.77 2.60 -15.46
C ASN A 529 -5.59 1.66 -15.70
N LEU A 530 -4.61 1.68 -14.78
CA LEU A 530 -3.43 0.82 -14.81
C LEU A 530 -3.76 -0.65 -14.54
N GLY A 531 -4.81 -0.90 -13.74
CA GLY A 531 -5.37 -2.23 -13.49
C GLY A 531 -6.33 -2.74 -14.57
N GLY A 532 -6.67 -1.92 -15.58
CA GLY A 532 -7.51 -2.32 -16.71
C GLY A 532 -9.03 -2.35 -16.46
N TRP A 533 -9.57 -1.70 -15.42
CA TRP A 533 -11.04 -1.60 -15.18
C TRP A 533 -11.60 -0.20 -15.25
N SER A 534 -10.76 0.80 -15.50
CA SER A 534 -11.20 2.13 -15.92
C SER A 534 -10.67 2.39 -17.31
N THR A 535 -11.58 2.77 -18.20
CA THR A 535 -11.25 3.37 -19.49
C THR A 535 -11.05 4.87 -19.36
N SER A 536 -11.03 5.46 -18.15
CA SER A 536 -11.05 6.93 -18.01
C SER A 536 -9.84 7.64 -18.63
N ILE A 537 -8.65 7.03 -18.69
CA ILE A 537 -7.51 7.56 -19.46
C ILE A 537 -7.78 7.46 -20.97
N GLU A 538 -8.32 6.34 -21.43
CA GLU A 538 -8.68 6.11 -22.84
C GLU A 538 -9.84 7.02 -23.28
N GLU A 539 -10.86 7.20 -22.45
CA GLU A 539 -12.00 8.11 -22.62
C GLU A 539 -11.56 9.56 -22.61
N THR A 540 -10.66 9.94 -21.70
CA THR A 540 -10.07 11.28 -21.69
C THR A 540 -9.20 11.50 -22.93
N ALA A 541 -8.46 10.49 -23.36
CA ALA A 541 -7.68 10.55 -24.60
C ALA A 541 -8.57 10.63 -25.84
N ALA A 542 -9.66 9.88 -25.91
CA ALA A 542 -10.64 9.92 -26.99
C ALA A 542 -11.43 11.24 -26.99
N SER A 543 -11.77 11.78 -25.81
CA SER A 543 -12.34 13.11 -25.64
C SER A 543 -11.40 14.19 -26.16
N CYS A 544 -10.11 14.09 -25.83
CA CYS A 544 -9.06 14.96 -26.36
C CYS A 544 -8.96 14.88 -27.88
N ILE A 545 -8.94 13.67 -28.47
CA ILE A 545 -8.92 13.50 -29.94
C ILE A 545 -10.14 14.16 -30.57
N ARG A 546 -11.35 13.91 -30.06
CA ARG A 546 -12.59 14.54 -30.56
C ARG A 546 -12.56 16.06 -30.46
N PHE A 547 -12.04 16.61 -29.37
CA PHE A 547 -11.88 18.05 -29.22
C PHE A 547 -10.90 18.60 -30.27
N LEU A 548 -9.76 17.94 -30.42
CA LEU A 548 -8.74 18.36 -31.37
C LEU A 548 -9.19 18.23 -32.82
N GLU A 549 -9.98 17.23 -33.20
CA GLU A 549 -10.44 17.04 -34.59
C GLU A 549 -11.67 17.92 -34.92
N ASN A 550 -12.55 18.22 -33.94
CA ASN A 550 -13.83 18.91 -34.21
C ASN A 550 -13.83 20.42 -33.92
N THR A 551 -12.81 20.98 -33.25
CA THR A 551 -12.81 22.42 -32.96
C THR A 551 -12.66 23.21 -34.26
N VAL A 552 -13.66 23.98 -34.66
CA VAL A 552 -13.59 24.87 -35.84
C VAL A 552 -12.59 25.98 -35.55
N ASP A 553 -11.75 26.34 -36.53
CA ASP A 553 -10.77 27.41 -36.37
C ASP A 553 -11.49 28.73 -36.06
N ASP A 554 -11.33 29.26 -34.84
CA ASP A 554 -11.48 30.69 -34.61
C ASP A 554 -10.27 31.34 -35.28
N GLY A 555 -10.52 31.81 -36.52
CA GLY A 555 -9.49 32.25 -37.48
C GLY A 555 -8.55 33.36 -37.02
#